data_AF-A0A8I0N4A6-F1
#
_entry.id   AF-A0A8I0N4A6-F1
#
_cell.length_a   1.000
_cell.length_b   1.000
_cell.length_c   1.000
_cell.angle_alpha   90.00
_cell.angle_beta   90.00
_cell.angle_gamma   90.00
#
_symmetry.space_group_name_H-M   'P 1'
#
loop_
_entity.id
_entity.type
_entity.pdbx_description
1 polymer ?
#
loop_
_entity_poly.entity_id
_entity_poly.type
_entity_poly.pdbx_seq_one_letter_code
_entity_poly.pdbx_strand_id
1 'polypeptide(L)'
;MKDHRLVAELLGLLGEDGLIRLAEEHAGIRLYVPSNVDRSQLIDSVGIDIANKLSRRYGGDYISVPMVRDLRARRYRDQDGLSNSQIARRLGITESGVEKLFNRSPVKYRTKKSDDRQIEMFPSE
;
A
#
# COMPACT_ATOMS: atom_id res chain seq x y z
N MET A 1 15.25 -5.69 -4.19
CA MET A 1 15.37 -4.25 -4.56
C MET A 1 14.19 -3.70 -5.35
N LYS A 2 13.44 -4.47 -6.16
CA LYS A 2 12.29 -3.96 -6.95
C LYS A 2 11.09 -3.47 -6.12
N ASP A 3 10.79 -4.09 -4.97
CA ASP A 3 9.55 -3.80 -4.23
C ASP A 3 9.53 -2.43 -3.55
N HIS A 4 10.68 -1.88 -3.12
CA HIS A 4 10.69 -0.64 -2.32
C HIS A 4 10.21 0.59 -3.11
N ARG A 5 10.45 0.65 -4.42
CA ARG A 5 10.01 1.77 -5.25
C ARG A 5 8.50 1.77 -5.43
N LEU A 6 7.91 0.61 -5.73
CA LEU A 6 6.46 0.47 -5.87
C LEU A 6 5.76 0.75 -4.54
N VAL A 7 6.31 0.26 -3.42
CA VAL A 7 5.72 0.56 -2.10
C VAL A 7 5.74 2.05 -1.81
N ALA A 8 6.84 2.75 -2.07
CA ALA A 8 6.92 4.20 -1.87
C ALA A 8 5.93 4.97 -2.77
N GLU A 9 5.74 4.52 -4.01
CA GLU A 9 4.78 5.10 -4.94
C GLU A 9 3.33 4.87 -4.49
N LEU A 10 2.99 3.64 -4.10
CA LEU A 10 1.67 3.31 -3.57
C LEU A 10 1.40 4.03 -2.25
N LEU A 11 2.40 4.18 -1.39
CA LEU A 11 2.29 4.97 -0.16
C LEU A 11 2.02 6.44 -0.46
N GLY A 12 2.73 7.02 -1.43
CA GLY A 12 2.49 8.41 -1.85
C GLY A 12 1.12 8.62 -2.49
N LEU A 13 0.61 7.61 -3.21
CA LEU A 13 -0.67 7.65 -3.90
C LEU A 13 -1.87 7.42 -2.96
N LEU A 14 -1.78 6.43 -2.08
CA LEU A 14 -2.89 5.94 -1.28
C LEU A 14 -2.86 6.42 0.18
N GLY A 15 -1.70 6.91 0.64
CA GLY A 15 -1.43 7.06 2.07
C GLY A 15 -1.21 5.71 2.76
N GLU A 16 -0.84 5.78 4.03
CA GLU A 16 -0.54 4.59 4.83
C GLU A 16 -1.76 3.67 4.98
N ASP A 17 -2.91 4.24 5.37
CA ASP A 17 -4.15 3.49 5.58
C ASP A 17 -4.63 2.81 4.29
N GLY A 18 -4.55 3.52 3.16
CA GLY A 18 -4.94 2.96 1.87
C GLY A 18 -4.00 1.85 1.40
N LEU A 19 -2.69 1.99 1.62
CA LEU A 19 -1.72 0.94 1.33
C LEU A 19 -1.92 -0.30 2.21
N ILE A 20 -2.19 -0.11 3.50
CA ILE A 20 -2.49 -1.21 4.42
C ILE A 20 -3.77 -1.92 3.97
N ARG A 21 -4.85 -1.19 3.65
CA ARG A 21 -6.12 -1.76 3.17
C ARG A 21 -5.91 -2.58 1.90
N LEU A 22 -5.15 -2.07 0.93
CA LEU A 22 -4.80 -2.80 -0.29
C LEU A 22 -4.03 -4.10 0.02
N ALA A 23 -3.08 -4.04 0.95
CA ALA A 23 -2.28 -5.20 1.33
C ALA A 23 -3.04 -6.22 2.21
N GLU A 24 -4.07 -5.82 2.93
CA GLU A 24 -4.91 -6.77 3.67
C GLU A 24 -5.71 -7.66 2.73
N GLU A 25 -6.22 -7.10 1.63
CA GLU A 25 -7.07 -7.81 0.68
C GLU A 25 -6.26 -8.56 -0.40
N HIS A 26 -5.19 -7.94 -0.91
CA HIS A 26 -4.53 -8.40 -2.14
C HIS A 26 -3.01 -8.62 -2.03
N ALA A 27 -2.41 -8.60 -0.84
CA ALA A 27 -0.96 -8.76 -0.72
C ALA A 27 -0.44 -10.09 -1.29
N GLY A 28 0.74 -10.03 -1.95
CA GLY A 28 1.46 -11.21 -2.41
C GLY A 28 0.99 -11.75 -3.76
N ILE A 29 -0.03 -11.13 -4.37
CA ILE A 29 -0.50 -11.47 -5.72
C ILE A 29 -0.23 -10.33 -6.71
N ARG A 30 -0.35 -10.68 -8.00
CA ARG A 30 -0.32 -9.73 -9.10
C ARG A 30 -1.76 -9.31 -9.42
N LEU A 31 -2.11 -8.09 -9.03
CA LEU A 31 -3.46 -7.54 -9.13
C LEU A 31 -3.62 -6.78 -10.44
N TYR A 32 -4.65 -7.14 -11.22
CA TYR A 32 -5.07 -6.35 -12.37
C TYR A 32 -5.79 -5.08 -11.90
N VAL A 33 -5.42 -3.93 -12.47
CA VAL A 33 -6.08 -2.65 -12.20
C VAL A 33 -6.87 -2.26 -13.45
N PRO A 34 -8.21 -2.25 -13.41
CA PRO A 34 -9.00 -1.86 -14.58
C PRO A 34 -8.90 -0.36 -14.84
N SER A 35 -9.03 0.06 -16.11
CA SER A 35 -9.04 1.48 -16.49
C SER A 35 -10.35 2.20 -16.14
N ASN A 36 -11.44 1.45 -15.97
CA ASN A 36 -12.72 1.94 -15.45
C ASN A 36 -13.13 1.04 -14.27
N VAL A 37 -13.39 1.65 -13.12
CA VAL A 37 -13.70 0.93 -11.87
C VAL A 37 -15.20 0.70 -11.65
N ASP A 38 -16.10 1.33 -12.39
CA ASP A 38 -17.56 1.39 -12.11
C ASP A 38 -18.23 0.01 -11.93
N ARG A 39 -17.64 -1.04 -12.51
CA ARG A 39 -18.11 -2.43 -12.39
C ARG A 39 -17.04 -3.40 -11.87
N SER A 40 -16.00 -2.88 -11.24
CA SER A 40 -14.87 -3.67 -10.78
C SER A 40 -15.06 -4.16 -9.34
N GLN A 41 -14.75 -5.45 -9.13
CA GLN A 41 -14.62 -6.04 -7.78
C GLN A 41 -13.52 -5.38 -6.93
N LEU A 42 -12.66 -4.55 -7.54
CA LEU A 42 -11.69 -3.75 -6.82
C LEU A 42 -12.38 -2.74 -5.89
N ILE A 43 -13.54 -2.19 -6.27
CA ILE A 43 -14.31 -1.30 -5.39
C ILE A 43 -14.77 -2.05 -4.13
N ASP A 44 -15.28 -3.28 -4.29
CA ASP A 44 -15.82 -4.06 -3.18
C ASP A 44 -14.75 -4.44 -2.16
N SER A 45 -13.52 -4.67 -2.61
CA SER A 45 -12.40 -5.07 -1.75
C SER A 45 -11.73 -3.88 -1.05
N VAL A 46 -11.32 -2.85 -1.80
CA VAL A 46 -10.51 -1.74 -1.24
C VAL A 46 -11.26 -0.41 -1.12
N GLY A 47 -12.50 -0.33 -1.60
CA GLY A 47 -13.30 0.88 -1.61
C GLY A 47 -13.07 1.77 -2.84
N ILE A 48 -14.05 2.62 -3.11
CA ILE A 48 -14.11 3.45 -4.32
C ILE A 48 -12.94 4.44 -4.44
N ASP A 49 -12.46 5.03 -3.34
CA ASP A 49 -11.36 6.00 -3.36
C ASP A 49 -10.04 5.35 -3.77
N ILE A 50 -9.68 4.22 -3.14
CA ILE A 50 -8.47 3.46 -3.46
C ILE A 50 -8.54 2.94 -4.89
N ALA A 51 -9.67 2.36 -5.29
CA ALA A 51 -9.89 1.85 -6.64
C ALA A 51 -9.70 2.96 -7.69
N ASN A 52 -10.27 4.15 -7.47
CA ASN A 52 -10.12 5.29 -8.37
C ASN A 52 -8.66 5.76 -8.48
N LYS A 53 -7.95 5.89 -7.36
CA LYS A 53 -6.54 6.30 -7.35
C LYS A 53 -5.67 5.29 -8.11
N LEU A 54 -5.89 3.99 -7.89
CA LEU A 54 -5.20 2.93 -8.62
C LEU A 54 -5.51 2.97 -10.11
N SER A 55 -6.79 3.05 -10.49
CA SER A 55 -7.24 3.12 -11.89
C SER A 55 -6.64 4.29 -12.64
N ARG A 56 -6.59 5.47 -12.02
CA ARG A 56 -5.99 6.67 -12.63
C ARG A 56 -4.49 6.49 -12.91
N ARG A 57 -3.78 5.75 -12.05
CA ARG A 57 -2.31 5.61 -12.14
C ARG A 57 -1.86 4.38 -12.93
N TYR A 58 -2.57 3.26 -12.81
CA TYR A 58 -2.18 1.94 -13.31
C TYR A 58 -3.26 1.26 -14.16
N GLY A 59 -4.33 1.98 -14.53
CA GLY A 59 -5.45 1.42 -15.28
C GLY A 59 -5.02 0.73 -16.57
N GLY A 60 -5.43 -0.53 -16.73
CA GLY A 60 -5.07 -1.38 -17.86
C GLY A 60 -3.81 -2.22 -17.63
N ASP A 61 -3.16 -2.11 -16.47
CA ASP A 61 -1.94 -2.84 -16.14
C ASP A 61 -2.09 -3.66 -14.85
N TYR A 62 -1.03 -4.40 -14.50
CA TYR A 62 -0.93 -5.20 -13.30
C TYR A 62 0.09 -4.61 -12.33
N ILE A 63 -0.25 -4.63 -11.04
CA ILE A 63 0.69 -4.30 -9.96
C ILE A 63 0.97 -5.53 -9.10
N SER A 64 2.22 -5.73 -8.70
CA SER A 64 2.57 -6.72 -7.69
C SER A 64 2.32 -6.12 -6.30
N VAL A 65 1.27 -6.57 -5.61
CA VAL A 65 0.85 -5.94 -4.36
C VAL A 65 1.82 -6.32 -3.24
N PRO A 66 2.47 -5.33 -2.59
CA PRO A 66 3.46 -5.61 -1.57
C PRO A 66 2.84 -6.11 -0.26
N MET A 67 3.57 -6.97 0.46
CA MET A 67 3.09 -7.54 1.74
C MET A 67 3.02 -6.51 2.88
N VAL A 68 3.91 -5.51 2.87
CA VAL A 68 4.05 -4.44 3.87
C VAL A 68 3.86 -4.91 5.33
N ARG A 69 4.49 -6.04 5.68
CA ARG A 69 4.31 -6.72 6.98
C ARG A 69 4.70 -5.83 8.16
N ASP A 70 5.69 -4.95 7.99
CA ASP A 70 6.13 -4.02 9.03
C ASP A 70 5.07 -2.95 9.33
N LEU A 71 4.50 -2.32 8.29
CA LEU A 71 3.42 -1.34 8.41
C LEU A 71 2.18 -1.98 9.05
N ARG A 72 1.78 -3.15 8.57
CA ARG A 72 0.64 -3.89 9.13
C ARG A 72 0.85 -4.26 10.58
N ALA A 73 2.03 -4.78 10.94
CA ALA A 73 2.35 -5.13 12.32
C ALA A 73 2.27 -3.92 13.27
N ARG A 74 2.80 -2.76 12.85
CA ARG A 74 2.75 -1.53 13.63
C ARG A 74 1.32 -1.01 13.76
N ARG A 75 0.54 -0.99 12.67
CA ARG A 75 -0.88 -0.64 12.71
C ARG A 75 -1.69 -1.50 13.70
N TYR A 76 -1.52 -2.81 13.65
CA TYR A 76 -2.18 -3.74 14.57
C TYR A 76 -1.75 -3.55 16.03
N ARG A 77 -0.51 -3.12 16.27
CA ARG A 77 -0.05 -2.78 17.61
C ARG A 77 -0.65 -1.46 18.08
N ASP A 78 -0.56 -0.42 17.26
CA ASP A 78 -0.84 0.95 17.66
C ASP A 78 -2.35 1.25 17.72
N GLN A 79 -3.16 0.63 16.86
CA GLN A 79 -4.61 0.84 16.84
C GLN A 79 -5.41 -0.24 17.55
N ASP A 80 -5.09 -1.51 17.29
CA ASP A 80 -5.86 -2.65 17.81
C ASP A 80 -5.30 -3.16 19.16
N GLY A 81 -4.11 -2.68 19.58
CA GLY A 81 -3.47 -3.12 20.82
C GLY A 81 -3.01 -4.58 20.81
N LEU A 82 -2.83 -5.19 19.63
CA LEU A 82 -2.57 -6.62 19.52
C LEU A 82 -1.19 -7.02 20.06
N SER A 83 -1.15 -8.17 20.74
CA SER A 83 0.08 -8.81 21.20
C SER A 83 0.88 -9.38 20.03
N ASN A 84 2.16 -9.71 20.26
CA ASN A 84 3.01 -10.33 19.23
C ASN A 84 2.43 -11.64 18.70
N SER A 85 1.81 -12.45 19.55
CA SER A 85 1.18 -13.72 19.16
C SER A 85 -0.06 -13.52 18.29
N GLN A 86 -0.87 -12.51 18.59
CA GLN A 86 -2.02 -12.13 17.76
C GLN A 86 -1.57 -11.60 16.38
N ILE A 87 -0.56 -10.72 16.36
CA ILE A 87 0.02 -10.19 15.13
C ILE A 87 0.64 -11.31 14.28
N ALA A 88 1.35 -12.25 14.92
CA ALA A 88 1.97 -13.40 14.26
C ALA A 88 0.93 -14.24 13.52
N ARG A 89 -0.18 -14.59 14.20
CA ARG A 89 -1.30 -15.31 13.60
C ARG A 89 -1.92 -14.54 12.44
N ARG A 90 -2.17 -13.24 12.61
CA ARG A 90 -2.80 -12.39 11.57
C ARG A 90 -1.92 -12.20 10.32
N LEU A 91 -0.60 -12.18 10.49
CA LEU A 91 0.36 -12.03 9.40
C LEU A 91 0.85 -13.37 8.81
N GLY A 92 0.52 -14.51 9.44
CA GLY A 92 1.00 -15.83 9.05
C GLY A 92 2.50 -16.00 9.22
N ILE A 93 3.09 -15.44 10.29
CA ILE A 93 4.52 -15.56 10.61
C ILE A 93 4.72 -16.00 12.06
N THR A 94 5.96 -16.29 12.47
CA THR A 94 6.28 -16.62 13.87
C THR A 94 6.30 -15.39 14.75
N GLU A 95 6.11 -15.57 16.07
CA GLU A 95 6.27 -14.49 17.06
C GLU A 95 7.68 -13.88 17.02
N SER A 96 8.69 -14.72 16.87
CA SER A 96 10.08 -14.27 16.66
C SER A 96 10.24 -13.46 15.36
N GLY A 97 9.42 -13.73 14.35
CA GLY A 97 9.34 -12.93 13.13
C GLY A 97 8.77 -11.53 13.39
N VAL A 98 7.70 -11.45 14.19
CA VAL A 98 7.11 -10.19 14.64
C VAL A 98 8.10 -9.37 15.48
N GLU A 99 8.79 -10.01 16.42
CA GLU A 99 9.82 -9.36 17.23
C GLU A 99 10.93 -8.76 16.36
N LYS A 100 11.41 -9.51 15.35
CA LYS A 100 12.38 -9.00 14.38
C LYS A 100 11.84 -7.82 13.56
N LEU A 101 10.55 -7.75 13.27
CA LEU A 101 9.95 -6.61 12.57
C LEU A 101 9.97 -5.34 13.45
N PHE A 102 9.71 -5.48 14.75
CA PHE A 102 9.73 -4.36 15.68
C PHE A 102 11.15 -3.88 16.02
N ASN A 103 12.10 -4.81 16.15
CA ASN A 103 13.50 -4.49 16.46
C ASN A 103 14.23 -3.83 15.29
N ARG A 104 13.75 -4.02 14.05
CA ARG A 104 14.26 -3.29 12.90
C ARG A 104 13.78 -1.84 12.94
N SER A 105 14.64 -0.91 12.53
CA SER A 105 14.20 0.45 12.25
C SER A 105 13.01 0.42 11.27
N PRO A 106 11.97 1.23 11.50
CA PRO A 106 10.84 1.31 10.58
C PRO A 106 11.33 1.53 9.16
N VAL A 107 10.76 0.80 8.19
CA VAL A 107 11.15 0.95 6.80
C VAL A 107 10.76 2.36 6.37
N LYS A 108 11.76 3.17 6.00
CA LYS A 108 11.52 4.52 5.48
C LYS A 108 11.15 4.42 4.00
N TYR A 109 9.87 4.34 3.72
CA TYR A 109 9.33 4.46 2.37
C TYR A 109 9.45 5.93 1.94
N ARG A 110 10.53 6.27 1.22
CA ARG A 110 10.76 7.65 0.76
C ARG A 110 9.78 7.97 -0.36
N THR A 111 8.70 8.68 -0.05
CA THR A 111 7.87 9.32 -1.07
C THR A 111 8.71 10.42 -1.73
N LYS A 112 8.71 10.51 -3.06
CA LYS A 112 9.16 11.75 -3.71
C LYS A 112 8.15 12.81 -3.30
N LYS A 113 8.62 13.87 -2.65
CA LYS A 113 7.80 15.08 -2.47
C LYS A 113 7.41 15.55 -3.87
N SER A 114 6.11 15.60 -4.18
CA SER A 114 5.65 16.26 -5.40
C SER A 114 6.22 17.67 -5.38
N ASP A 115 6.98 18.03 -6.43
CA ASP A 115 7.59 19.35 -6.54
C ASP A 115 6.50 20.29 -7.08
N ASP A 116 5.96 21.15 -6.22
CA ASP A 116 4.90 22.13 -6.56
C ASP A 116 5.35 23.16 -7.62
N ARG A 117 6.61 23.09 -8.09
CA ARG A 117 7.17 23.95 -9.15
C ARG A 117 6.87 23.49 -10.58
N GLN A 118 6.04 22.47 -10.76
CA GLN A 118 5.52 22.04 -12.07
C GLN A 118 4.10 22.58 -12.28
N ILE A 119 3.93 23.90 -12.19
CA ILE A 119 2.72 24.60 -12.67
C ILE A 119 2.97 24.98 -14.14
N GLU A 120 2.10 24.47 -15.01
CA GLU A 120 1.93 24.66 -16.47
C GLU A 120 2.91 25.60 -17.18
N MET A 121 3.80 25.03 -18.02
CA MET A 121 4.76 25.77 -18.85
C MET A 121 4.31 25.96 -20.30
N PHE A 122 3.00 25.92 -20.59
CA PHE A 122 2.50 26.22 -21.94
C PHE A 122 1.19 27.02 -21.87
N PRO A 123 1.23 28.36 -22.06
CA PRO A 123 0.04 29.06 -22.49
C PRO A 123 -0.31 28.54 -23.89
N SER A 124 -1.52 28.00 -24.05
CA SER A 124 -2.06 27.74 -25.38
C SER A 124 -2.44 29.09 -25.98
N GLU A 125 -1.95 29.37 -27.19
CA GLU A 125 -2.28 30.55 -28.00
C GLU A 125 -3.79 30.67 -28.31
#